data_AF-H2T5L7-F1
#
_entry.id   AF-H2T5L7-F1
#
_cell.length_a   1.000
_cell.length_b   1.000
_cell.length_c   1.000
_cell.angle_alpha   90.00
_cell.angle_beta   90.00
_cell.angle_gamma   90.00
#
_symmetry.space_group_name_H-M   'P 1'
#
loop_
_entity.id
_entity.type
_entity.pdbx_description
1 polymer ?
#
loop_
_entity_poly.entity_id
_entity_poly.type
_entity_poly.pdbx_seq_one_letter_code
_entity_poly.pdbx_strand_id
1 'polypeptide(L)'
;MMDLLVFEKENSEQIKGVENLFGPFSQPLFKPGRFLLGQGRLMKKGRTRWQVKSFFLFNDVFVYGSILPVGNWHKKQKIIALENIQVEDVEDSVAIKNQWLIRTPCKSFFVAASSIKEKKAWIEHIKDCQSNLLLDGSRQSGSSFAITWIPDEAAMKCMRCFKNFTLIKRRHHCRKCGFLVCNPCSKYQVLLDNISTQKCVRVCSKCYAQSSTLPPGGKYTFSRRSPKI
;
A
#
# COMPACT_ATOMS: atom_id res chain seq x y z
N MET A 1 -27.13 -18.49 -16.31
CA MET A 1 -26.58 -19.25 -15.16
C MET A 1 -25.24 -19.91 -15.52
N MET A 2 -25.09 -20.53 -16.71
CA MET A 2 -23.79 -21.03 -17.20
C MET A 2 -22.74 -19.92 -17.37
N ASP A 3 -23.09 -18.76 -17.94
CA ASP A 3 -22.12 -17.69 -18.23
C ASP A 3 -21.48 -17.06 -16.97
N LEU A 4 -22.23 -16.95 -15.87
CA LEU A 4 -21.72 -16.43 -14.61
C LEU A 4 -20.73 -17.41 -13.97
N LEU A 5 -21.05 -18.70 -13.98
CA LEU A 5 -20.20 -19.75 -13.43
C LEU A 5 -18.93 -19.95 -14.26
N VAL A 6 -19.02 -19.84 -15.59
CA VAL A 6 -17.87 -19.87 -16.50
C VAL A 6 -16.98 -18.65 -16.25
N PHE A 7 -17.55 -17.45 -16.18
CA PHE A 7 -16.83 -16.23 -15.85
C PHE A 7 -16.14 -16.29 -14.48
N GLU A 8 -16.82 -16.77 -13.44
CA GLU A 8 -16.25 -16.94 -12.10
C GLU A 8 -15.09 -17.94 -12.08
N LYS A 9 -15.21 -19.04 -12.83
CA LYS A 9 -14.15 -20.04 -12.96
C LYS A 9 -12.94 -19.49 -13.69
N GLU A 10 -13.13 -18.86 -14.85
CA GLU A 10 -12.05 -18.23 -15.62
C GLU A 10 -11.35 -17.13 -14.81
N ASN A 11 -12.12 -16.30 -14.11
CA ASN A 11 -11.59 -15.27 -13.25
C ASN A 11 -10.78 -15.85 -12.07
N SER A 12 -11.28 -16.92 -11.43
CA SER A 12 -10.55 -17.63 -10.39
C SER A 12 -9.23 -18.20 -10.91
N GLU A 13 -9.23 -18.77 -12.12
CA GLU A 13 -8.03 -19.29 -12.77
C GLU A 13 -7.02 -18.18 -13.08
N GLN A 14 -7.49 -17.01 -13.54
CA GLN A 14 -6.64 -15.84 -13.76
C GLN A 14 -6.00 -15.33 -12.46
N ILE A 15 -6.79 -15.19 -11.38
CA ILE A 15 -6.26 -14.75 -10.08
C ILE A 15 -5.21 -15.74 -9.56
N LYS A 16 -5.49 -17.04 -9.65
CA LYS A 16 -4.56 -18.10 -9.28
C LYS A 16 -3.28 -18.06 -10.13
N GLY A 17 -3.41 -17.76 -11.42
CA GLY A 17 -2.30 -17.51 -12.32
C GLY A 17 -1.38 -16.39 -11.79
N VAL A 18 -1.96 -15.27 -11.34
CA VAL A 18 -1.20 -14.17 -10.74
C VAL A 18 -0.56 -14.59 -9.42
N GLU A 19 -1.25 -15.31 -8.54
CA GLU A 19 -0.69 -15.81 -7.26
C GLU A 19 0.53 -16.72 -7.48
N ASN A 20 0.43 -17.63 -8.45
CA ASN A 20 1.52 -18.54 -8.82
C ASN A 20 2.78 -17.78 -9.26
N LEU A 21 2.62 -16.59 -9.85
CA LEU A 21 3.76 -15.74 -10.19
C LEU A 21 4.50 -15.22 -8.96
N PHE A 22 3.91 -15.15 -7.76
CA PHE A 22 4.58 -14.70 -6.54
C PHE A 22 5.08 -15.85 -5.64
N GLY A 23 4.74 -17.09 -6.00
CA GLY A 23 5.12 -18.30 -5.29
C GLY A 23 4.23 -18.62 -4.08
N PRO A 24 4.46 -19.79 -3.44
CA PRO A 24 3.56 -20.39 -2.46
C PRO A 24 3.48 -19.63 -1.12
N PHE A 25 4.45 -18.75 -0.85
CA PHE A 25 4.49 -17.95 0.38
C PHE A 25 3.95 -16.52 0.19
N SER A 26 3.35 -16.24 -0.98
CA SER A 26 2.75 -14.95 -1.27
C SER A 26 1.41 -14.77 -0.55
N GLN A 27 0.99 -13.52 -0.38
CA GLN A 27 -0.34 -13.23 0.16
C GLN A 27 -1.39 -13.59 -0.90
N PRO A 28 -2.47 -14.29 -0.51
CA PRO A 28 -3.53 -14.68 -1.43
C PRO A 28 -4.21 -13.43 -2.00
N LEU A 29 -4.45 -13.48 -3.30
CA LEU A 29 -5.20 -12.51 -4.07
C LEU A 29 -6.64 -12.96 -4.30
N PHE A 30 -6.98 -14.24 -4.15
CA PHE A 30 -8.36 -14.68 -4.30
C PHE A 30 -9.30 -14.04 -3.27
N LYS A 31 -10.38 -13.43 -3.76
CA LYS A 31 -11.47 -12.84 -2.97
C LYS A 31 -12.75 -12.86 -3.83
N PRO A 32 -13.91 -13.25 -3.28
CA PRO A 32 -15.18 -13.17 -4.01
C PRO A 32 -15.43 -11.75 -4.56
N GLY A 33 -15.88 -11.68 -5.82
CA GLY A 33 -16.12 -10.40 -6.51
C GLY A 33 -14.86 -9.64 -6.96
N ARG A 34 -13.66 -10.15 -6.68
CA ARG A 34 -12.42 -9.59 -7.24
C ARG A 34 -12.20 -10.12 -8.65
N PHE A 35 -11.80 -9.28 -9.59
CA PHE A 35 -11.39 -9.71 -10.92
C PHE A 35 -10.21 -8.90 -11.46
N LEU A 36 -9.43 -9.51 -12.36
CA LEU A 36 -8.25 -8.90 -12.97
C LEU A 36 -8.66 -8.03 -14.17
N LEU A 37 -8.34 -6.73 -14.14
CA LEU A 37 -8.59 -5.80 -15.25
C LEU A 37 -7.38 -5.64 -16.16
N GLY A 38 -6.17 -5.75 -15.60
CA GLY A 38 -4.97 -5.44 -16.36
C GLY A 38 -3.72 -6.01 -15.72
N GLN A 39 -2.78 -6.39 -16.58
CA GLN A 39 -1.44 -6.79 -16.17
C GLN A 39 -0.40 -6.27 -17.15
N GLY A 40 0.78 -5.94 -16.65
CA GLY A 40 1.83 -5.36 -17.49
C GLY A 40 3.16 -5.20 -16.78
N ARG A 41 4.21 -4.95 -17.57
CA ARG A 41 5.56 -4.70 -17.08
C ARG A 41 5.86 -3.21 -17.18
N LEU A 42 5.94 -2.53 -16.05
CA LEU A 42 6.24 -1.09 -16.00
C LEU A 42 7.61 -0.85 -15.38
N MET A 43 8.26 0.24 -15.79
CA MET A 43 9.45 0.73 -15.11
C MET A 43 9.03 1.45 -13.85
N LYS A 44 9.60 1.07 -12.70
CA LYS A 44 9.36 1.73 -11.41
C LYS A 44 10.63 2.44 -10.95
N LYS A 45 10.55 3.72 -10.60
CA LYS A 45 11.67 4.43 -9.98
C LYS A 45 11.94 3.87 -8.58
N GLY A 46 13.11 3.26 -8.43
CA GLY A 46 13.68 2.85 -7.14
C GLY A 46 14.40 4.02 -6.45
N ARG A 47 15.11 3.73 -5.36
CA ARG A 47 15.93 4.75 -4.66
C ARG A 47 17.07 5.28 -5.54
N THR A 48 17.63 4.41 -6.37
CA THR A 48 18.81 4.73 -7.19
C THR A 48 18.46 4.69 -8.67
N ARG A 49 17.93 3.56 -9.15
CA ARG A 49 17.66 3.31 -10.57
C ARG A 49 16.21 2.95 -10.86
N TRP A 50 15.83 3.10 -12.12
CA TRP A 50 14.61 2.52 -12.67
C TRP A 50 14.75 1.00 -12.76
N GLN A 51 13.66 0.29 -12.47
CA GLN A 51 13.64 -1.18 -12.50
C GLN A 51 12.31 -1.65 -13.07
N VAL A 52 12.35 -2.64 -13.96
CA VAL A 52 11.14 -3.30 -14.45
C VAL A 52 10.50 -4.10 -13.32
N LYS A 53 9.18 -3.97 -13.18
CA LYS A 53 8.33 -4.69 -12.22
C LYS A 53 7.08 -5.19 -12.94
N SER A 54 6.54 -6.31 -12.48
CA SER A 54 5.22 -6.76 -12.92
C SER A 54 4.17 -6.08 -12.08
N PHE A 55 3.15 -5.54 -12.73
CA PHE A 55 2.01 -4.85 -12.13
C PHE A 55 0.71 -5.54 -12.57
N PHE A 56 -0.25 -5.58 -11.65
CA PHE A 56 -1.57 -6.19 -11.83
C PHE A 56 -2.62 -5.25 -11.22
N LEU A 57 -3.64 -4.89 -11.98
CA LEU A 57 -4.79 -4.12 -11.54
C LEU A 57 -5.98 -5.06 -11.41
N PHE A 58 -6.49 -5.18 -10.20
CA PHE A 58 -7.80 -5.75 -9.91
C PHE A 58 -8.80 -4.64 -9.65
N ASN A 59 -10.09 -4.96 -9.62
CA ASN A 59 -11.16 -3.99 -9.38
C ASN A 59 -11.11 -3.32 -8.00
N ASP A 60 -10.46 -3.93 -7.00
CA ASP A 60 -10.35 -3.38 -5.64
C ASP A 60 -8.89 -3.18 -5.15
N VAL A 61 -7.90 -3.80 -5.79
CA VAL A 61 -6.50 -3.73 -5.40
C VAL A 61 -5.54 -3.57 -6.58
N PHE A 62 -4.44 -2.88 -6.33
CA PHE A 62 -3.28 -2.78 -7.22
C PHE A 62 -2.12 -3.57 -6.63
N VAL A 63 -1.56 -4.49 -7.42
CA VAL A 63 -0.53 -5.43 -6.99
C VAL A 63 0.73 -5.25 -7.84
N TYR A 64 1.90 -5.29 -7.22
CA TYR A 64 3.16 -5.30 -7.97
C TYR A 64 4.28 -6.11 -7.32
N GLY A 65 5.25 -6.53 -8.13
CA GLY A 65 6.36 -7.39 -7.74
C GLY A 65 7.66 -7.16 -8.50
N SER A 66 8.77 -7.56 -7.89
CA SER A 66 10.07 -7.61 -8.56
C SER A 66 10.19 -8.86 -9.40
N ILE A 67 10.38 -8.67 -10.71
CA ILE A 67 10.72 -9.75 -11.62
C ILE A 67 12.11 -10.27 -11.28
N LEU A 68 12.25 -11.58 -11.12
CA LEU A 68 13.54 -12.21 -11.00
C LEU A 68 14.06 -12.57 -12.38
N PRO A 69 15.34 -12.27 -12.69
CA PRO A 69 15.98 -12.77 -13.89
C PRO A 69 16.31 -14.27 -13.78
N VAL A 70 16.44 -14.79 -12.56
CA VAL A 70 16.72 -16.20 -12.27
C VAL A 70 15.74 -16.70 -11.20
N GLY A 71 14.93 -17.70 -11.55
CA GLY A 71 13.87 -18.27 -10.73
C GLY A 71 12.46 -18.01 -11.27
N ASN A 72 11.50 -18.81 -10.81
CA ASN A 72 10.16 -18.87 -11.42
C ASN A 72 9.15 -17.89 -10.80
N TRP A 73 9.55 -17.10 -9.78
CA TRP A 73 8.64 -16.25 -9.00
C TRP A 73 9.10 -14.79 -8.88
N HIS A 74 8.13 -13.89 -8.85
CA HIS A 74 8.24 -12.51 -8.45
C HIS A 74 8.50 -12.40 -6.94
N LYS A 75 9.45 -11.55 -6.53
CA LYS A 75 9.71 -11.23 -5.11
C LYS A 75 9.09 -9.90 -4.70
N LYS A 76 8.91 -9.72 -3.39
CA LYS A 76 8.47 -8.44 -2.77
C LYS A 76 7.09 -8.02 -3.28
N GLN A 77 6.12 -8.95 -3.26
CA GLN A 77 4.72 -8.65 -3.51
C GLN A 77 4.27 -7.46 -2.66
N LYS A 78 3.57 -6.53 -3.31
CA LYS A 78 2.91 -5.39 -2.68
C LYS A 78 1.48 -5.34 -3.17
N ILE A 79 0.55 -5.40 -2.24
CA ILE A 79 -0.89 -5.29 -2.47
C ILE A 79 -1.32 -3.96 -1.85
N ILE A 80 -2.01 -3.13 -2.60
CA ILE A 80 -2.46 -1.80 -2.19
C ILE A 80 -3.91 -1.66 -2.62
N ALA A 81 -4.82 -1.38 -1.69
CA ALA A 81 -6.22 -1.14 -2.05
C ALA A 81 -6.34 0.11 -2.93
N LEU A 82 -7.22 0.07 -3.93
CA LEU A 82 -7.37 1.18 -4.88
C LEU A 82 -7.86 2.46 -4.23
N GLU A 83 -8.71 2.37 -3.21
CA GLU A 83 -9.10 3.51 -2.36
C GLU A 83 -7.90 4.27 -1.75
N ASN A 84 -6.74 3.60 -1.62
CA ASN A 84 -5.52 4.14 -1.05
C ASN A 84 -4.51 4.56 -2.13
N ILE A 85 -4.92 4.69 -3.38
CA ILE A 85 -4.06 5.11 -4.48
C ILE A 85 -4.54 6.47 -5.00
N GLN A 86 -3.60 7.36 -5.25
CA GLN A 86 -3.85 8.54 -6.07
C GLN A 86 -2.88 8.53 -7.24
N VAL A 87 -3.42 8.66 -8.45
CA VAL A 87 -2.65 8.78 -9.68
C VAL A 87 -2.55 10.24 -10.08
N GLU A 88 -1.32 10.70 -10.31
CA GLU A 88 -1.02 12.05 -10.76
C GLU A 88 -0.27 11.93 -12.08
N ASP A 89 -0.85 12.50 -13.14
CA ASP A 89 -0.18 12.58 -14.43
C ASP A 89 0.96 13.60 -14.34
N VAL A 90 2.13 13.22 -14.82
CA VAL A 90 3.35 14.03 -14.73
C VAL A 90 3.93 14.17 -16.12
N GLU A 91 4.46 15.34 -16.41
CA GLU A 91 5.15 15.62 -17.66
C GLU A 91 6.39 14.73 -17.82
N ASP A 92 6.67 14.39 -19.08
CA ASP A 92 7.83 13.60 -19.41
C ASP A 92 9.11 14.42 -19.23
N SER A 93 10.16 13.74 -18.81
CA SER A 93 11.51 14.32 -18.79
C SER A 93 12.28 13.91 -20.04
N VAL A 94 13.38 14.60 -20.33
CA VAL A 94 14.27 14.23 -21.44
C VAL A 94 14.71 12.76 -21.37
N ALA A 95 14.92 12.23 -20.15
CA ALA A 95 15.41 10.87 -19.95
C ALA A 95 14.31 9.81 -19.85
N ILE A 96 13.08 10.17 -19.49
CA ILE A 96 11.99 9.23 -19.18
C ILE A 96 10.69 9.75 -19.75
N LYS A 97 10.10 8.96 -20.65
CA LYS A 97 8.81 9.20 -21.28
C LYS A 97 7.71 8.35 -20.67
N ASN A 98 6.46 8.76 -20.90
CA ASN A 98 5.23 8.09 -20.47
C ASN A 98 5.20 7.80 -18.96
N GLN A 99 5.63 8.75 -18.13
CA GLN A 99 5.68 8.57 -16.67
C GLN A 99 4.47 9.15 -15.95
N TRP A 100 4.15 8.60 -14.77
CA TRP A 100 3.18 9.17 -13.84
C TRP A 100 3.56 8.82 -12.41
N LEU A 101 2.99 9.57 -11.45
CA LEU A 101 3.22 9.36 -10.04
C LEU A 101 2.06 8.57 -9.43
N ILE A 102 2.39 7.47 -8.77
CA ILE A 102 1.46 6.74 -7.91
C ILE A 102 1.76 7.14 -6.46
N ARG A 103 0.80 7.80 -5.82
CA ARG A 103 0.84 8.11 -4.39
C ARG A 103 0.11 7.04 -3.61
N THR A 104 0.73 6.60 -2.51
CA THR A 104 0.15 5.59 -1.60
C THR A 104 0.51 5.94 -0.15
N PRO A 105 -0.26 5.49 0.87
CA PRO A 105 -0.02 5.84 2.27
C PRO A 105 1.38 5.47 2.76
N CYS A 106 1.95 4.39 2.25
CA CYS A 106 3.24 3.87 2.72
C CYS A 106 4.41 4.31 1.85
N LYS A 107 4.22 4.43 0.53
CA LYS A 107 5.30 4.70 -0.41
C LYS A 107 4.78 5.21 -1.75
N SER A 108 4.98 6.49 -2.03
CA SER A 108 4.78 7.06 -3.36
C SER A 108 5.95 6.72 -4.29
N PHE A 109 5.69 6.58 -5.58
CA PHE A 109 6.72 6.28 -6.57
C PHE A 109 6.30 6.61 -7.99
N PHE A 110 7.28 6.98 -8.80
CA PHE A 110 7.09 7.11 -10.24
C PHE A 110 7.09 5.75 -10.91
N VAL A 111 6.23 5.63 -11.93
CA VAL A 111 6.19 4.55 -12.89
C VAL A 111 6.21 5.12 -14.30
N ALA A 112 6.72 4.34 -15.25
CA ALA A 112 6.71 4.67 -16.66
C ALA A 112 6.31 3.46 -17.50
N ALA A 113 5.48 3.71 -18.50
CA ALA A 113 5.02 2.72 -19.46
C ALA A 113 5.87 2.73 -20.74
N SER A 114 5.75 1.68 -21.54
CA SER A 114 6.43 1.59 -22.83
C SER A 114 5.85 2.57 -23.87
N SER A 115 4.58 2.93 -23.71
CA SER A 115 3.86 3.84 -24.63
C SER A 115 2.89 4.76 -23.89
N ILE A 116 2.54 5.87 -24.55
CA ILE A 116 1.52 6.79 -24.05
C ILE A 116 0.14 6.13 -23.95
N LYS A 117 -0.18 5.22 -24.87
CA LYS A 117 -1.43 4.45 -24.85
C LYS A 117 -1.50 3.57 -23.60
N GLU A 118 -0.41 2.88 -23.28
CA GLU A 118 -0.32 2.06 -22.07
C GLU A 118 -0.41 2.93 -20.81
N LYS A 119 0.31 4.07 -20.72
CA LYS A 119 0.18 5.02 -19.60
C LYS A 119 -1.27 5.47 -19.39
N LYS A 120 -1.94 5.91 -20.46
CA LYS A 120 -3.33 6.39 -20.41
C LYS A 120 -4.27 5.29 -19.91
N ALA A 121 -4.17 4.08 -20.48
CA ALA A 121 -4.99 2.94 -20.08
C ALA A 121 -4.83 2.60 -18.59
N TRP A 122 -3.61 2.59 -18.05
CA TRP A 122 -3.40 2.36 -16.61
C TRP A 122 -4.05 3.43 -15.73
N ILE A 123 -3.89 4.71 -16.08
CA ILE A 123 -4.44 5.82 -15.30
C ILE A 123 -5.98 5.80 -15.34
N GLU A 124 -6.56 5.57 -16.52
CA GLU A 124 -8.00 5.50 -16.74
C GLU A 124 -8.63 4.33 -15.98
N HIS A 125 -8.13 3.11 -16.16
CA HIS A 125 -8.68 1.94 -15.47
C HIS A 125 -8.60 2.05 -13.94
N ILE A 126 -7.53 2.67 -13.40
CA ILE A 126 -7.45 2.93 -11.94
C ILE A 126 -8.57 3.87 -11.50
N LYS A 127 -8.81 4.97 -12.23
CA LYS A 127 -9.87 5.93 -11.92
C LYS A 127 -11.27 5.33 -12.07
N ASP A 128 -11.49 4.50 -13.08
CA ASP A 128 -12.76 3.82 -13.31
C ASP A 128 -13.08 2.86 -12.16
N CYS A 129 -12.10 2.04 -11.77
CA CYS A 129 -12.26 1.15 -10.61
C CYS A 129 -12.57 1.93 -9.33
N GLN A 130 -11.86 3.05 -9.10
CA GLN A 130 -12.13 3.90 -7.94
C GLN A 130 -13.54 4.49 -7.96
N SER A 131 -14.02 4.91 -9.12
CA SER A 131 -15.37 5.46 -9.29
C SER A 131 -16.43 4.38 -9.02
N ASN A 132 -16.22 3.17 -9.54
CA ASN A 132 -17.12 2.04 -9.31
C ASN A 132 -17.18 1.60 -7.84
N LEU A 133 -16.06 1.68 -7.11
CA LEU A 133 -16.02 1.44 -5.66
C LEU A 133 -16.85 2.45 -4.86
N LEU A 134 -17.04 3.68 -5.37
CA LEU A 134 -17.89 4.69 -4.74
C LEU A 134 -19.38 4.46 -5.03
N LEU A 135 -19.72 3.85 -6.16
CA LEU A 135 -21.11 3.62 -6.61
C LEU A 135 -21.74 2.36 -6.00
N ASP A 136 -20.95 1.30 -5.76
CA ASP A 136 -21.47 -0.03 -5.40
C ASP A 136 -22.00 -0.15 -3.96
N GLY A 137 -21.83 0.87 -3.09
CA GLY A 137 -22.41 0.87 -1.73
C GLY A 137 -22.03 -0.35 -0.86
N SER A 138 -21.09 -1.19 -1.30
CA SER A 138 -20.70 -2.45 -0.69
C SER A 138 -19.77 -2.18 0.49
N ARG A 139 -20.45 -1.84 1.61
CA ARG A 139 -20.02 -1.58 2.99
C ARG A 139 -20.11 -0.11 3.40
N GLN A 140 -21.07 0.10 4.30
CA GLN A 140 -21.27 1.24 5.16
C GLN A 140 -19.98 2.01 5.46
N SER A 141 -20.08 3.32 5.21
CA SER A 141 -19.38 4.38 5.92
C SER A 141 -19.32 4.09 7.43
N GLY A 142 -18.29 3.39 7.86
CA GLY A 142 -17.52 3.85 8.99
C GLY A 142 -16.62 4.94 8.45
N SER A 143 -17.13 6.18 8.38
CA SER A 143 -16.32 7.36 8.13
C SER A 143 -15.25 7.48 9.21
N SER A 144 -14.13 6.83 8.97
CA SER A 144 -12.84 7.27 9.44
C SER A 144 -11.99 7.26 8.19
N PHE A 145 -12.12 8.29 7.35
CA PHE A 145 -10.98 8.72 6.56
C PHE A 145 -9.77 8.67 7.49
N ALA A 146 -8.87 7.71 7.29
CA ALA A 146 -7.54 7.83 7.85
C ALA A 146 -6.93 9.00 7.10
N ILE A 147 -7.03 10.17 7.74
CA ILE A 147 -6.47 11.44 7.32
C ILE A 147 -5.12 11.19 6.64
N THR A 148 -5.03 11.72 5.41
CA THR A 148 -3.84 11.90 4.58
C THR A 148 -2.57 11.61 5.35
N TRP A 149 -1.79 10.62 4.90
CA TRP A 149 -0.42 10.51 5.36
C TRP A 149 0.33 11.77 4.92
N ILE A 150 0.45 12.71 5.86
CA ILE A 150 1.05 14.02 5.62
C ILE A 150 2.54 13.78 5.33
N PRO A 151 3.05 14.23 4.17
CA PRO A 151 4.48 14.19 3.86
C PRO A 151 5.31 14.76 5.02
N ASP A 152 6.53 14.26 5.25
CA ASP A 152 7.39 14.76 6.34
C ASP A 152 7.63 16.29 6.21
N GLU A 153 7.51 16.85 4.99
CA GLU A 153 7.58 18.28 4.68
C GLU A 153 6.31 19.06 5.06
N ALA A 154 5.15 18.42 5.18
CA ALA A 154 3.85 19.08 5.34
C ALA A 154 3.38 19.22 6.81
N ALA A 155 4.14 18.70 7.79
CA ALA A 155 3.90 19.00 9.20
C ALA A 155 5.19 19.28 9.97
N MET A 156 5.38 20.55 10.35
CA MET A 156 6.42 20.96 11.31
C MET A 156 6.13 20.51 12.74
N LYS A 157 4.93 19.98 13.03
CA LYS A 157 4.42 19.69 14.39
C LYS A 157 3.90 18.27 14.54
N CYS A 158 4.03 17.71 15.73
CA CYS A 158 3.42 16.43 16.10
C CYS A 158 1.88 16.54 16.13
N MET A 159 1.16 15.67 15.43
CA MET A 159 -0.32 15.65 15.34
C MET A 159 -1.01 15.03 16.56
N ARG A 160 -0.33 14.99 17.70
CA ARG A 160 -0.87 14.54 18.99
C ARG A 160 -0.66 15.57 20.09
N CYS A 161 0.54 16.13 20.19
CA CYS A 161 0.86 17.17 21.19
C CYS A 161 1.09 18.56 20.58
N PHE A 162 0.98 18.70 19.25
CA PHE A 162 1.17 19.94 18.49
C PHE A 162 2.53 20.64 18.67
N LYS A 163 3.48 20.00 19.35
CA LYS A 163 4.85 20.52 19.51
C LYS A 163 5.64 20.38 18.20
N ASN A 164 6.44 21.39 17.89
CA ASN A 164 7.35 21.37 16.73
C ASN A 164 8.31 20.17 16.80
N PHE A 165 8.50 19.51 15.66
CA PHE A 165 9.62 18.61 15.42
C PHE A 165 10.91 19.44 15.35
N THR A 166 12.00 18.84 15.81
CA THR A 166 13.35 19.43 15.81
C THR A 166 14.35 18.33 15.46
N LEU A 167 15.63 18.66 15.28
CA LEU A 167 16.68 17.67 15.02
C LEU A 167 16.71 16.54 16.07
N ILE A 168 16.40 16.86 17.33
CA ILE A 168 16.29 15.91 18.45
C ILE A 168 14.88 15.30 18.59
N LYS A 169 13.83 16.01 18.18
CA LYS A 169 12.44 15.50 18.20
C LYS A 169 12.05 15.03 16.80
N ARG A 170 12.51 13.83 16.46
CA ARG A 170 12.31 13.21 15.15
C ARG A 170 10.85 12.84 14.89
N ARG A 171 10.52 12.80 13.60
CA ARG A 171 9.23 12.37 13.06
C ARG A 171 9.08 10.86 13.14
N HIS A 172 7.93 10.40 13.58
CA HIS A 172 7.52 9.00 13.52
C HIS A 172 6.09 8.93 13.04
N HIS A 173 5.71 7.83 12.40
CA HIS A 173 4.33 7.66 11.98
C HIS A 173 3.56 6.72 12.90
N CYS A 174 2.28 6.98 13.13
CA CYS A 174 1.38 5.99 13.70
C CYS A 174 0.98 5.00 12.60
N ARG A 175 1.25 3.70 12.78
CA ARG A 175 0.92 2.70 11.75
C ARG A 175 -0.58 2.39 11.68
N LYS A 176 -1.37 2.75 12.71
CA LYS A 176 -2.84 2.60 12.71
C LYS A 176 -3.58 3.78 12.07
N CYS A 177 -3.12 5.02 12.27
CA CYS A 177 -3.84 6.23 11.82
C CYS A 177 -3.06 7.17 10.91
N GLY A 178 -1.84 6.81 10.51
CA GLY A 178 -1.01 7.58 9.59
C GLY A 178 -0.35 8.85 10.11
N PHE A 179 -0.80 9.39 11.24
CA PHE A 179 -0.29 10.66 11.78
C PHE A 179 1.22 10.71 12.04
N LEU A 180 1.81 11.87 11.73
CA LEU A 180 3.13 12.29 12.15
C LEU A 180 3.14 12.63 13.65
N VAL A 181 3.86 11.84 14.42
CA VAL A 181 3.91 11.84 15.88
C VAL A 181 5.34 11.84 16.39
N CYS A 182 5.58 12.48 17.53
CA CYS A 182 6.87 12.42 18.22
C CYS A 182 7.00 11.13 19.04
N ASN A 183 8.21 10.82 19.50
CA ASN A 183 8.47 9.61 20.29
C ASN A 183 7.61 9.56 21.58
N PRO A 184 7.45 10.66 22.36
CA PRO A 184 6.56 10.67 23.52
C PRO A 184 5.10 10.29 23.21
N CYS A 185 4.57 10.69 22.04
CA CYS A 185 3.19 10.42 21.64
C CYS A 185 2.99 9.04 21.00
N SER A 186 4.05 8.25 20.82
CA SER A 186 4.02 6.98 20.09
C SER A 186 4.90 5.90 20.70
N LYS A 187 4.89 5.80 22.03
CA LYS A 187 5.71 4.83 22.78
C LYS A 187 5.25 3.38 22.64
N TYR A 188 4.04 3.16 22.10
CA TYR A 188 3.38 1.86 22.10
C TYR A 188 3.50 1.16 20.75
N GLN A 189 3.40 -0.16 20.79
CA GLN A 189 3.28 -1.00 19.60
C GLN A 189 2.09 -1.95 19.77
N VAL A 190 1.41 -2.26 18.67
CA VAL A 190 0.29 -3.22 18.64
C VAL A 190 0.41 -4.09 17.41
N LEU A 191 -0.14 -5.30 17.47
CA LEU A 191 -0.33 -6.13 16.30
C LEU A 191 -1.48 -5.52 15.48
N LEU A 192 -1.23 -5.29 14.19
CA LEU A 192 -2.21 -4.76 13.27
C LEU A 192 -2.37 -5.79 12.18
N ASP A 193 -3.49 -6.53 12.18
CA ASP A 193 -3.72 -7.65 11.27
C ASP A 193 -3.62 -7.24 9.80
N ASN A 194 -3.99 -6.00 9.50
CA ASN A 194 -3.88 -5.38 8.18
C ASN A 194 -2.44 -4.97 7.78
N ILE A 195 -1.44 -5.12 8.66
CA ILE A 195 -0.04 -4.74 8.42
C ILE A 195 0.91 -5.90 8.65
N SER A 196 0.75 -6.65 9.74
CA SER A 196 1.53 -7.84 10.05
C SER A 196 0.81 -8.69 11.09
N THR A 197 0.73 -9.99 10.83
CA THR A 197 0.18 -11.00 11.75
C THR A 197 1.19 -11.47 12.81
N GLN A 198 2.46 -11.06 12.71
CA GLN A 198 3.54 -11.54 13.59
C GLN A 198 4.31 -10.42 14.28
N LYS A 199 4.24 -9.19 13.77
CA LYS A 199 5.08 -8.08 14.23
C LYS A 199 4.25 -6.91 14.73
N CYS A 200 4.47 -6.55 15.99
CA CYS A 200 3.94 -5.31 16.54
C CYS A 200 4.53 -4.08 15.83
N VAL A 201 3.68 -3.11 15.54
CA VAL A 201 4.05 -1.88 14.84
C VAL A 201 3.71 -0.65 15.69
N ARG A 202 4.53 0.40 15.56
CA ARG A 202 4.39 1.63 16.35
C ARG A 202 3.03 2.29 16.13
N VAL A 203 2.34 2.57 17.22
CA VAL A 203 1.09 3.35 17.21
C VAL A 203 1.17 4.51 18.20
N CYS A 204 0.39 5.56 17.93
CA CYS A 204 0.26 6.66 18.86
C CYS A 204 -0.56 6.26 20.10
N SER A 205 -0.45 7.03 21.18
CA SER A 205 -1.17 6.81 22.44
C SER A 205 -2.69 6.67 22.24
N LYS A 206 -3.31 7.50 21.40
CA LYS A 206 -4.76 7.41 21.11
C LYS A 206 -5.13 6.09 20.41
N CYS A 207 -4.35 5.68 19.41
CA CYS A 207 -4.58 4.44 18.67
C CYS A 207 -4.38 3.18 19.53
N TYR A 208 -3.45 3.25 20.49
CA TYR A 208 -3.22 2.22 21.49
C TYR A 208 -4.40 2.09 22.46
N ALA A 209 -4.94 3.21 22.95
CA ALA A 209 -6.13 3.21 23.82
C ALA A 209 -7.38 2.64 23.13
N GLN A 210 -7.43 2.67 21.79
CA GLN A 210 -8.54 2.19 20.96
C GLN A 210 -8.30 0.79 20.37
N SER A 211 -7.27 0.03 20.78
CA SER A 211 -7.08 -1.36 20.32
C SER A 211 -7.74 -2.33 21.29
N SER A 212 -8.69 -3.13 20.79
CA SER A 212 -9.36 -4.22 21.52
C SER A 212 -8.44 -5.43 21.74
N THR A 213 -7.42 -5.60 20.92
CA THR A 213 -6.36 -6.61 21.05
C THR A 213 -5.18 -6.05 21.83
N LEU A 214 -5.29 -6.05 23.16
CA LEU A 214 -4.10 -5.98 24.01
C LEU A 214 -3.42 -7.36 23.98
N PRO A 215 -2.09 -7.44 23.74
CA PRO A 215 -1.41 -8.71 23.83
C PRO A 215 -1.53 -9.29 25.26
N PRO A 216 -1.65 -10.62 25.41
CA PRO A 216 -1.58 -11.24 26.73
C PRO A 216 -0.19 -10.98 27.31
N GLY A 217 -0.11 -10.12 28.31
CA GLY A 217 1.16 -9.76 28.98
C GLY A 217 1.77 -8.41 28.59
N GLY A 218 1.06 -7.32 28.88
CA GLY A 218 1.70 -6.05 29.25
C GLY A 218 2.18 -5.11 28.13
N LYS A 219 2.32 -3.83 28.51
CA LYS A 219 2.67 -2.70 27.64
C LYS A 219 4.04 -2.90 26.99
N TYR A 220 4.11 -3.24 25.69
CA TYR A 220 5.35 -3.11 24.92
C TYR A 220 5.64 -1.63 24.64
N THR A 221 6.21 -0.96 25.64
CA THR A 221 6.84 0.34 25.46
C THR A 221 8.11 0.16 24.65
N PHE A 222 8.55 1.19 23.93
CA PHE A 222 9.86 1.23 23.30
C PHE A 222 10.95 1.07 24.40
N SER A 223 11.33 -0.16 24.74
CA SER A 223 12.56 -0.36 25.51
C SER A 223 13.70 0.10 24.63
N ARG A 224 14.53 1.00 25.17
CA ARG A 224 15.80 1.35 24.55
C ARG A 224 16.54 0.02 24.40
N ARG A 225 16.98 -0.30 23.17
CA ARG A 225 17.94 -1.39 22.98
C ARG A 225 19.05 -1.18 24.00
N SER A 226 19.25 -2.15 24.89
CA SER A 226 20.45 -2.20 25.72
C SER A 226 21.67 -2.12 24.80
N PRO A 227 22.74 -1.42 25.19
CA PRO A 227 23.99 -1.47 24.44
C PRO A 227 24.40 -2.94 24.32
N LYS A 228 24.71 -3.39 23.10
CA LYS A 228 25.48 -4.62 22.97
C LYS A 228 26.86 -4.30 23.55
N ILE A 229 27.16 -4.92 24.70
CA ILE A 229 28.52 -5.07 25.22
C ILE A 229 29.30 -5.90 24.18
#